data_AF-A0A6L3VAU0-F1
#
_entry.id   AF-A0A6L3VAU0-F1
#
_cell.length_a   1.000
_cell.length_b   1.000
_cell.length_c   1.000
_cell.angle_alpha   90.00
_cell.angle_beta   90.00
_cell.angle_gamma   90.00
#
_symmetry.space_group_name_H-M   'P 1'
#
loop_
_entity.id
_entity.type
_entity.pdbx_description
1 polymer ?
#
loop_
_entity_poly.entity_id
_entity_poly.type
_entity_poly.pdbx_seq_one_letter_code
_entity_poly.pdbx_strand_id
1 'polypeptide(L)'
;MSIEINSEELIKDFEVVHEHYEANRKKIEELLEAQKNLFSKTIDQLKPAIDWVREKQLTFTHPRIKYQSGRGPIVGYNSKDNLLYVLEADRKWVIKVDLYSKEEKQLPVWKFIEESSFEDAMDGLLYIKKMINEYNNQLLVSINELESQLKKY
;
A
#
# COMPACT_ATOMS: atom_id res chain seq x y z
N MET A 1 -13.78 -13.38 -52.10
CA MET A 1 -14.96 -13.20 -51.25
C MET A 1 -14.78 -11.90 -50.51
N SER A 2 -15.52 -10.87 -50.92
CA SER A 2 -15.57 -9.59 -50.21
C SER A 2 -16.41 -9.78 -48.97
N ILE A 3 -15.91 -9.42 -47.79
CA ILE A 3 -16.72 -9.39 -46.58
C ILE A 3 -17.60 -8.14 -46.71
N GLU A 4 -18.90 -8.33 -46.98
CA GLU A 4 -19.88 -7.26 -46.84
C GLU A 4 -20.07 -6.99 -45.35
N ILE A 5 -19.56 -5.85 -44.88
CA ILE A 5 -19.77 -5.40 -43.51
C ILE A 5 -21.13 -4.69 -43.46
N ASN A 6 -22.08 -5.28 -42.74
CA ASN A 6 -23.33 -4.59 -42.41
C ASN A 6 -23.05 -3.53 -41.34
N SER A 7 -22.90 -2.29 -41.78
CA SER A 7 -22.50 -1.18 -40.91
C SER A 7 -23.56 -0.84 -39.86
N GLU A 8 -24.85 -1.08 -40.14
CA GLU A 8 -25.94 -0.78 -39.20
C GLU A 8 -25.97 -1.78 -38.03
N GLU A 9 -25.78 -3.07 -38.33
CA GLU A 9 -25.68 -4.12 -37.32
C GLU A 9 -24.43 -3.94 -36.45
N LEU A 10 -23.30 -3.56 -37.07
CA LEU A 10 -22.06 -3.26 -36.36
C LEU A 10 -22.20 -2.05 -35.42
N ILE A 11 -22.89 -0.99 -35.85
CA ILE A 11 -23.14 0.19 -34.99
C ILE A 11 -24.01 -0.20 -33.80
N LYS A 12 -25.06 -1.00 -34.02
CA LYS A 12 -25.94 -1.47 -32.94
C LYS A 12 -25.18 -2.31 -31.90
N ASP A 13 -24.28 -3.19 -32.36
CA ASP A 13 -23.41 -3.96 -31.46
C ASP A 13 -22.45 -3.03 -30.69
N PHE A 14 -21.90 -2.01 -31.34
CA PHE A 14 -21.05 -1.01 -30.68
C PHE A 14 -21.80 -0.19 -29.63
N GLU A 15 -23.07 0.17 -29.86
CA GLU A 15 -23.89 0.86 -28.87
C GLU A 15 -24.08 0.02 -27.61
N VAL A 16 -24.39 -1.27 -27.76
CA VAL A 16 -24.53 -2.20 -26.61
C VAL A 16 -23.20 -2.37 -25.86
N VAL A 17 -22.08 -2.49 -26.56
CA VAL A 17 -20.75 -2.57 -25.93
C VAL A 17 -20.41 -1.25 -25.21
N HIS A 18 -20.75 -0.11 -25.80
CA HIS A 18 -20.52 1.20 -25.23
C HIS A 18 -21.33 1.43 -23.95
N GLU A 19 -22.60 0.99 -23.91
CA GLU A 19 -23.41 1.05 -22.69
C GLU A 19 -22.78 0.24 -21.53
N HIS A 20 -22.31 -0.98 -21.82
CA HIS A 20 -21.59 -1.79 -20.84
C HIS A 20 -20.27 -1.14 -20.41
N TYR A 21 -19.55 -0.53 -21.35
CA TYR A 21 -18.32 0.20 -21.06
C TYR A 21 -18.57 1.35 -20.09
N GLU A 22 -19.57 2.20 -20.33
CA GLU A 22 -19.89 3.33 -19.45
C GLU A 22 -20.37 2.85 -18.07
N ALA A 23 -21.17 1.79 -18.00
CA ALA A 23 -21.59 1.20 -16.74
C ALA A 23 -20.40 0.66 -15.92
N ASN A 24 -19.47 -0.05 -16.57
CA ASN A 24 -18.27 -0.56 -15.94
C ASN A 24 -17.32 0.57 -15.50
N ARG A 25 -17.17 1.62 -16.31
CA ARG A 25 -16.36 2.80 -15.98
C ARG A 25 -16.88 3.47 -14.71
N LYS A 26 -18.18 3.73 -14.65
CA LYS A 26 -18.83 4.27 -13.44
C LYS A 26 -18.60 3.36 -12.23
N LYS A 27 -18.71 2.04 -12.40
CA LYS A 27 -18.49 1.10 -11.31
C LYS A 27 -17.06 1.14 -10.77
N ILE A 28 -16.07 1.29 -11.66
CA ILE A 28 -14.67 1.47 -11.28
C ILE A 28 -14.49 2.76 -10.47
N GLU A 29 -15.07 3.87 -10.93
CA GLU A 29 -15.02 5.16 -10.22
C GLU A 29 -15.59 5.05 -8.80
N GLU A 30 -16.76 4.39 -8.64
CA GLU A 30 -17.38 4.14 -7.33
C GLU A 30 -16.49 3.29 -6.40
N LEU A 31 -15.85 2.24 -6.93
CA LEU A 31 -14.98 1.36 -6.16
C LEU A 31 -13.69 2.07 -5.73
N LEU A 32 -13.09 2.86 -6.61
CA LEU A 32 -11.90 3.67 -6.27
C LEU A 32 -12.22 4.67 -5.16
N GLU A 33 -13.39 5.32 -5.22
CA GLU A 33 -13.82 6.24 -4.17
C GLU A 33 -14.06 5.51 -2.84
N ALA A 34 -14.66 4.31 -2.87
CA ALA A 34 -14.81 3.49 -1.66
C ALA A 34 -13.45 3.09 -1.06
N GLN A 35 -12.46 2.72 -1.90
CA GLN A 35 -11.11 2.39 -1.46
C GLN A 35 -10.39 3.59 -0.83
N LYS A 36 -10.46 4.78 -1.46
CA LYS A 36 -9.89 6.02 -0.93
C LYS A 36 -10.45 6.36 0.45
N ASN A 37 -11.78 6.26 0.60
CA ASN A 37 -12.46 6.54 1.86
C ASN A 37 -12.10 5.52 2.94
N LEU A 38 -12.05 4.22 2.60
CA LEU A 38 -11.66 3.17 3.54
C LEU A 38 -10.22 3.34 4.01
N PHE A 39 -9.29 3.64 3.10
CA PHE A 39 -7.89 3.86 3.43
C PHE A 39 -7.72 5.07 4.36
N SER A 40 -8.32 6.21 4.01
CA SER A 40 -8.30 7.43 4.82
C SER A 40 -8.86 7.22 6.23
N LYS A 41 -10.02 6.54 6.33
CA LYS A 41 -10.62 6.19 7.62
C LYS A 41 -9.72 5.29 8.46
N THR A 42 -9.04 4.34 7.81
CA THR A 42 -8.11 3.42 8.49
C THR A 42 -6.89 4.16 9.02
N ILE A 43 -6.37 5.14 8.28
CA ILE A 43 -5.29 6.02 8.76
C ILE A 43 -5.74 6.73 10.04
N ASP A 44 -6.93 7.34 10.04
CA ASP A 44 -7.44 8.08 11.21
C ASP A 44 -7.58 7.17 12.44
N GLN A 45 -8.09 5.95 12.25
CA GLN A 45 -8.26 4.97 13.32
C GLN A 45 -6.93 4.49 13.89
N LEU A 46 -5.90 4.37 13.05
CA LEU A 46 -4.58 3.87 13.46
C LEU A 46 -3.60 4.98 13.83
N LYS A 47 -3.94 6.25 13.60
CA LYS A 47 -3.07 7.38 13.90
C LYS A 47 -2.51 7.34 15.33
N PRO A 48 -3.30 7.09 16.39
CA PRO A 48 -2.74 6.98 17.74
C PRO A 48 -1.67 5.89 17.89
N ALA A 49 -1.83 4.76 17.20
CA ALA A 49 -0.84 3.68 17.22
C ALA A 49 0.41 4.04 16.40
N ILE A 50 0.24 4.72 15.25
CA ILE A 50 1.35 5.23 14.43
C ILE A 50 2.18 6.22 15.25
N ASP A 51 1.51 7.16 15.91
CA ASP A 51 2.17 8.18 16.73
C ASP A 51 2.93 7.52 17.89
N TRP A 52 2.32 6.55 18.57
CA TRP A 52 2.98 5.79 19.63
C TRP A 52 4.25 5.07 19.14
N VAL A 53 4.21 4.43 17.96
CA VAL A 53 5.39 3.76 17.38
C VAL A 53 6.50 4.78 17.09
N ARG A 54 6.16 5.95 16.54
CA ARG A 54 7.12 7.05 16.30
C ARG A 54 7.73 7.58 17.60
N GLU A 55 6.90 7.81 18.62
CA GLU A 55 7.36 8.30 19.93
C GLU A 55 8.34 7.33 20.59
N LYS A 56 8.16 6.02 20.40
CA LYS A 56 9.07 4.97 20.87
C LYS A 56 10.30 4.78 19.98
N GLN A 57 10.44 5.58 18.92
CA GLN A 57 11.54 5.48 17.95
C GLN A 57 11.67 4.09 17.33
N LEU A 58 10.55 3.37 17.23
CA LEU A 58 10.48 2.07 16.58
C LEU A 58 10.34 2.28 15.07
N THR A 59 10.91 1.36 14.30
CA THR A 59 10.72 1.36 12.85
C THR A 59 9.41 0.67 12.48
N PHE A 60 8.78 1.14 11.41
CA PHE A 60 7.69 0.49 10.72
C PHE A 60 8.24 -0.52 9.72
N THR A 61 7.67 -1.72 9.73
CA THR A 61 7.93 -2.81 8.80
C THR A 61 6.68 -3.18 8.01
N HIS A 62 6.81 -4.10 7.07
CA HIS A 62 5.72 -4.61 6.24
C HIS A 62 5.79 -6.14 6.17
N PRO A 63 4.65 -6.87 6.09
CA PRO A 63 4.66 -8.33 6.08
C PRO A 63 5.38 -8.94 4.88
N ARG A 64 5.35 -8.24 3.73
CA ARG A 64 5.88 -8.73 2.44
C ARG A 64 7.04 -7.89 1.87
N ILE A 65 7.30 -6.70 2.42
CA ILE A 65 8.27 -5.75 1.87
C ILE A 65 9.44 -5.65 2.85
N LYS A 66 10.64 -6.04 2.41
CA LYS A 66 11.85 -6.13 3.25
C LYS A 66 12.56 -4.78 3.42
N TYR A 67 11.79 -3.74 3.73
CA TYR A 67 12.30 -2.41 4.08
C TYR A 67 11.77 -1.99 5.44
N GLN A 68 12.43 -1.00 6.02
CA GLN A 68 12.06 -0.39 7.30
C GLN A 68 11.95 1.11 7.13
N SER A 69 11.06 1.73 7.90
CA SER A 69 10.83 3.17 7.87
C SER A 69 10.75 3.70 9.29
N GLY A 70 11.51 4.75 9.62
CA GLY A 70 11.32 5.48 10.88
C GLY A 70 10.20 6.54 10.83
N ARG A 71 9.66 6.83 9.64
CA ARG A 71 8.72 7.94 9.42
C ARG A 71 7.26 7.52 9.60
N GLY A 72 6.92 6.33 9.13
CA GLY A 72 5.56 5.83 9.13
C GLY A 72 5.42 4.50 8.40
N PRO A 73 4.21 3.92 8.37
CA PRO A 73 3.94 2.63 7.75
C PRO A 73 4.39 2.58 6.30
N ILE A 74 5.04 1.49 5.91
CA ILE A 74 5.31 1.20 4.50
C ILE A 74 3.99 0.71 3.89
N VAL A 75 3.53 1.36 2.83
CA VAL A 75 2.22 1.07 2.19
C VAL A 75 2.38 0.59 0.75
N GLY A 76 3.61 0.44 0.27
CA GLY A 76 3.84 -0.12 -1.06
C GLY A 76 5.30 -0.15 -1.44
N TYR A 77 5.61 -0.98 -2.42
CA TYR A 77 6.92 -1.04 -3.06
C TYR A 77 6.76 -1.43 -4.52
N ASN A 78 7.29 -0.60 -5.42
CA ASN A 78 7.40 -0.94 -6.83
C ASN A 78 8.85 -1.37 -7.09
N SER A 79 9.04 -2.67 -7.33
CA SER A 79 10.35 -3.27 -7.57
C SER A 79 10.96 -2.92 -8.93
N LYS A 80 10.13 -2.63 -9.94
CA LYS A 80 10.58 -2.29 -11.30
C LYS A 80 11.37 -0.98 -11.30
N ASP A 81 10.84 0.00 -10.57
CA ASP A 81 11.40 1.36 -10.50
C ASP A 81 12.12 1.61 -9.15
N ASN A 82 12.17 0.60 -8.29
CA ASN A 82 12.75 0.63 -6.95
C ASN A 82 12.20 1.77 -6.06
N LEU A 83 10.88 1.95 -6.09
CA LEU A 83 10.17 3.02 -5.38
C LEU A 83 9.50 2.48 -4.12
N LEU A 84 9.84 3.04 -2.95
CA LEU A 84 9.22 2.73 -1.67
C LEU A 84 8.16 3.79 -1.34
N TYR A 85 7.00 3.35 -0.84
CA TYR A 85 5.90 4.22 -0.49
C TYR A 85 5.68 4.17 1.02
N VAL A 86 5.81 5.31 1.68
CA VAL A 86 5.73 5.45 3.14
C VAL A 86 4.65 6.45 3.51
N LEU A 87 3.72 6.06 4.37
CA LEU A 87 2.66 6.93 4.85
C LEU A 87 3.20 7.98 5.83
N GLU A 88 2.89 9.24 5.57
CA GLU A 88 2.97 10.36 6.52
C GLU A 88 1.57 10.64 7.07
N ALA A 89 1.26 10.04 8.23
CA ALA A 89 -0.10 10.03 8.79
C ALA A 89 -0.62 11.43 9.14
N ASP A 90 0.25 12.36 9.56
CA ASP A 90 -0.13 13.73 9.97
C ASP A 90 -0.75 14.53 8.83
N ARG A 91 -0.25 14.33 7.61
CA ARG A 91 -0.67 15.07 6.40
C ARG A 91 -1.54 14.26 5.47
N LYS A 92 -1.78 12.98 5.79
CA LYS A 92 -2.40 11.98 4.89
C LYS A 92 -1.75 11.98 3.52
N TRP A 93 -0.42 12.00 3.50
CA TRP A 93 0.39 11.92 2.29
C TRP A 93 1.15 10.60 2.28
N VAL A 94 1.47 10.15 1.08
CA VAL A 94 2.40 9.04 0.87
C VAL A 94 3.68 9.64 0.31
N ILE A 95 4.77 9.44 1.03
CA ILE A 95 6.10 9.77 0.54
C ILE A 95 6.55 8.63 -0.36
N LYS A 96 6.72 8.96 -1.63
CA LYS A 96 7.35 8.12 -2.64
C LYS A 96 8.85 8.37 -2.58
N VAL A 97 9.63 7.35 -2.23
CA VAL A 97 11.09 7.39 -2.09
C VAL A 97 11.70 6.55 -3.19
N ASP A 98 12.51 7.18 -4.04
CA ASP A 98 13.37 6.45 -4.97
C ASP A 98 14.56 5.87 -4.19
N LEU A 99 14.67 4.54 -4.15
CA LEU A 99 15.72 3.90 -3.35
C LEU A 99 17.10 3.93 -4.02
N TYR A 100 17.20 4.27 -5.31
CA TYR A 100 18.47 4.52 -5.98
C TYR A 100 18.98 5.94 -5.71
N SER A 101 18.18 6.95 -6.05
CA SER A 101 18.58 8.37 -5.97
C SER A 101 18.39 8.99 -4.58
N LYS A 102 17.57 8.36 -3.74
CA LYS A 102 17.07 8.90 -2.46
C LYS A 102 16.18 10.13 -2.61
N GLU A 103 15.71 10.43 -3.81
CA GLU A 103 14.73 11.49 -4.01
C GLU A 103 13.38 11.13 -3.38
N GLU A 104 12.77 12.10 -2.71
CA GLU A 104 11.45 11.97 -2.11
C GLU A 104 10.44 12.86 -2.84
N LYS A 105 9.26 12.30 -3.13
CA LYS A 105 8.12 13.04 -3.67
C LYS A 105 6.88 12.76 -2.84
N GLN A 106 6.12 13.82 -2.58
CA GLN A 106 4.85 13.69 -1.87
C GLN A 106 3.74 13.35 -2.87
N LEU A 107 2.98 12.32 -2.52
CA LEU A 107 1.83 11.87 -3.28
C LEU A 107 0.59 11.95 -2.37
N PRO A 108 -0.45 12.72 -2.74
CA PRO A 108 -1.71 12.66 -2.01
C PRO A 108 -2.26 11.24 -1.99
N VAL A 109 -2.85 10.82 -0.87
CA VAL A 109 -3.40 9.47 -0.69
C VAL A 109 -4.34 9.05 -1.82
N TRP A 110 -5.22 9.96 -2.28
CA TRP A 110 -6.17 9.63 -3.35
C TRP A 110 -5.47 9.21 -4.66
N LYS A 111 -4.36 9.88 -4.99
CA LYS A 111 -3.58 9.60 -6.19
C LYS A 111 -2.74 8.33 -6.02
N PHE A 112 -2.21 8.11 -4.81
CA PHE A 112 -1.51 6.88 -4.49
C PHE A 112 -2.39 5.63 -4.68
N ILE A 113 -3.64 5.68 -4.21
CA ILE A 113 -4.59 4.56 -4.31
C ILE A 113 -4.97 4.26 -5.77
N GLU A 114 -5.05 5.27 -6.63
CA GLU A 114 -5.28 5.08 -8.07
C GLU A 114 -4.08 4.42 -8.78
N GLU A 115 -2.86 4.70 -8.32
CA GLU A 115 -1.62 4.27 -8.97
C GLU A 115 -1.01 2.99 -8.38
N SER A 116 -1.54 2.48 -7.26
CA SER A 116 -0.88 1.45 -6.45
C SER A 116 -1.82 0.31 -6.04
N SER A 117 -1.24 -0.80 -5.57
CA SER A 117 -2.01 -1.91 -5.00
C SER A 117 -2.67 -1.48 -3.69
N PHE A 118 -4.00 -1.33 -3.70
CA PHE A 118 -4.80 -1.06 -2.50
C PHE A 118 -4.58 -2.13 -1.41
N GLU A 119 -4.43 -3.39 -1.81
CA GLU A 119 -4.20 -4.51 -0.89
C GLU A 119 -2.86 -4.37 -0.15
N ASP A 120 -1.78 -4.06 -0.89
CA ASP A 120 -0.46 -3.85 -0.27
C ASP A 120 -0.48 -2.65 0.69
N ALA A 121 -1.21 -1.59 0.32
CA ALA A 121 -1.38 -0.42 1.17
C ALA A 121 -2.10 -0.74 2.48
N MET A 122 -3.19 -1.51 2.41
CA MET A 122 -3.94 -1.92 3.58
C MET A 122 -3.17 -2.91 4.45
N ASP A 123 -2.45 -3.85 3.85
CA ASP A 123 -1.59 -4.80 4.56
C ASP A 123 -0.54 -4.08 5.39
N GLY A 124 0.19 -3.16 4.78
CA GLY A 124 1.21 -2.38 5.46
C GLY A 124 0.66 -1.52 6.59
N LEU A 125 -0.48 -0.88 6.34
CA LEU A 125 -1.14 -0.04 7.32
C LEU A 125 -1.67 -0.86 8.51
N LEU A 126 -2.31 -2.00 8.26
CA LEU A 126 -2.89 -2.85 9.31
C LEU A 126 -1.85 -3.67 10.07
N TYR A 127 -0.67 -3.89 9.49
CA TYR A 127 0.41 -4.67 10.09
C TYR A 127 0.97 -4.05 11.37
N ILE A 128 0.75 -2.76 11.60
CA ILE A 128 1.05 -2.08 12.87
C ILE A 128 0.50 -2.85 14.08
N LYS A 129 -0.67 -3.48 13.93
CA LYS A 129 -1.33 -4.27 14.99
C LYS A 129 -0.52 -5.50 15.43
N LYS A 130 0.36 -6.01 14.57
CA LYS A 130 1.13 -7.25 14.77
C LYS A 130 2.61 -6.99 14.99
N MET A 131 3.13 -5.93 14.39
CA MET A 131 4.56 -5.61 14.33
C MET A 131 5.25 -5.65 15.71
N ILE A 132 4.64 -5.11 16.75
CA ILE A 132 5.26 -5.08 18.10
C ILE A 132 5.44 -6.49 18.68
N ASN A 133 4.45 -7.37 18.49
CA ASN A 133 4.57 -8.76 18.93
C ASN A 133 5.65 -9.50 18.14
N GLU A 134 5.79 -9.20 16.85
CA GLU A 134 6.82 -9.79 16.01
C GLU A 134 8.22 -9.33 16.42
N TYR A 135 8.40 -8.05 16.76
CA TYR A 135 9.65 -7.55 17.34
C TYR A 135 9.99 -8.24 18.64
N ASN A 136 9.02 -8.40 19.55
CA ASN A 136 9.25 -9.11 20.80
C ASN A 136 9.67 -10.57 20.58
N ASN A 137 9.03 -11.27 19.64
CA ASN A 137 9.38 -12.64 19.30
C ASN A 137 10.80 -12.74 18.72
N GLN A 138 11.21 -11.81 17.86
CA GLN A 138 12.58 -11.75 17.31
C GLN A 138 13.63 -11.50 18.40
N LEU A 139 13.31 -10.65 19.38
CA LEU A 139 14.17 -10.41 20.54
C LEU A 139 14.31 -11.68 21.39
N LEU A 140 13.24 -12.41 21.66
CA LEU A 140 13.30 -13.66 22.41
C LEU A 140 14.16 -14.73 21.73
N VAL A 141 14.09 -14.84 20.40
CA VAL A 141 14.97 -15.74 19.63
C VAL A 141 16.44 -15.32 19.82
N SER A 142 16.73 -14.03 19.65
CA SER A 142 18.10 -13.49 19.82
C SER A 142 18.63 -13.73 21.24
N ILE A 143 17.81 -13.52 22.27
CA ILE A 143 18.18 -13.76 23.67
C ILE A 143 18.56 -15.23 23.89
N ASN A 144 17.73 -16.16 23.42
CA ASN A 144 18.00 -17.60 23.57
C ASN A 144 19.30 -18.02 22.86
N GLU A 145 19.56 -17.47 21.67
CA GLU A 145 20.80 -17.72 20.93
C GLU A 145 22.03 -17.24 21.70
N LEU A 146 21.97 -16.02 22.25
CA LEU A 146 23.06 -15.44 23.05
C LEU A 146 23.29 -16.23 24.34
N GLU A 147 22.23 -16.62 25.05
CA GLU A 147 22.34 -17.48 26.23
C GLU A 147 22.96 -18.84 25.92
N SER A 148 22.61 -19.44 24.77
CA SER A 148 23.19 -20.71 24.33
C SER A 148 24.68 -20.58 24.04
N GLN A 149 25.11 -19.49 23.40
CA GLN A 149 26.51 -19.20 23.15
C GLN A 149 27.29 -19.04 24.46
N LEU A 150 26.72 -18.33 25.45
CA LEU A 150 27.33 -18.16 26.77
C LEU A 150 27.43 -19.45 27.58
N LYS A 151 26.53 -20.42 27.36
CA LYS A 151 26.60 -21.75 28.01
C LYS A 151 27.60 -22.69 27.33
N LYS A 152 27.90 -22.45 26.06
CA LYS A 152 28.76 -23.30 25.23
C LYS A 152 30.26 -23.06 25.50
N TYR A 153 30.63 -21.85 25.88
CA TYR A 153 32.00 -21.42 26.20
C TYR A 153 32.13 -21.10 27.68
#